data_AF-A0A840A5X0-F1
#
_entry.id   AF-A0A840A5X0-F1
#
_cell.length_a   1.000
_cell.length_b   1.000
_cell.length_c   1.000
_cell.angle_alpha   90.00
_cell.angle_beta   90.00
_cell.angle_gamma   90.00
#
_symmetry.space_group_name_H-M   'P 1'
#
loop_
_entity.id
_entity.type
_entity.pdbx_description
1 polymer ?
#
loop_
_entity_poly.entity_id
_entity_poly.type
_entity_poly.pdbx_seq_one_letter_code
_entity_poly.pdbx_strand_id
1 'polypeptide(L)'
;MRAWLLAVAALPLALPAAAQPTTYCNGRLTAEGFEVRGTTGQNPRSHFVAHLRNTHSVPLRVVVLFTGDALGRPAGTPRSLPPGATWSVPLGYQNRRPGVPPMTPDRLAAATRISCQ
;
A
#
# COMPACT_ATOMS: atom_id res chain seq x y z
N MET A 1 -34.60 19.52 -44.63
CA MET A 1 -33.35 20.05 -44.02
C MET A 1 -32.98 19.13 -42.87
N ARG A 2 -31.87 18.37 -43.01
CA ARG A 2 -31.46 17.29 -42.10
C ARG A 2 -30.55 17.85 -41.00
N ALA A 3 -31.00 17.77 -39.74
CA ALA A 3 -30.20 18.10 -38.56
C ALA A 3 -29.32 16.90 -38.19
N TRP A 4 -28.01 17.12 -38.10
CA TRP A 4 -27.03 16.15 -37.62
C TRP A 4 -26.81 16.37 -36.11
N LEU A 5 -27.19 15.38 -35.30
CA LEU A 5 -26.82 15.29 -33.88
C LEU A 5 -25.49 14.56 -33.77
N LEU A 6 -24.42 15.31 -33.48
CA LEU A 6 -23.12 14.76 -33.08
C LEU A 6 -23.21 14.29 -31.63
N ALA A 7 -23.26 12.98 -31.43
CA ALA A 7 -23.11 12.36 -30.13
C ALA A 7 -21.61 12.34 -29.75
N VAL A 8 -21.24 13.19 -28.78
CA VAL A 8 -19.92 13.16 -28.14
C VAL A 8 -19.91 11.99 -27.16
N ALA A 9 -19.28 10.88 -27.55
CA ALA A 9 -19.03 9.75 -26.67
C ALA A 9 -17.95 10.13 -25.65
N ALA A 10 -18.37 10.42 -24.41
CA ALA A 10 -17.47 10.55 -23.28
C ALA A 10 -16.89 9.17 -22.94
N LEU A 11 -15.65 8.92 -23.33
CA LEU A 11 -14.88 7.75 -22.89
C LEU A 11 -14.51 7.94 -21.41
N PRO A 12 -14.91 7.02 -20.50
CA PRO A 12 -14.45 7.07 -19.13
C PRO A 12 -12.96 6.68 -19.11
N LEU A 13 -12.10 7.66 -18.81
CA LEU A 13 -10.71 7.41 -18.47
C LEU A 13 -10.68 6.57 -17.19
N ALA A 14 -10.46 5.26 -17.34
CA ALA A 14 -10.20 4.36 -16.22
C ALA A 14 -8.88 4.78 -15.57
N LEU A 15 -8.98 5.53 -14.48
CA LEU A 15 -7.85 5.81 -13.60
C LEU A 15 -7.26 4.47 -13.11
N PRO A 16 -5.92 4.35 -13.03
CA PRO A 16 -5.30 3.15 -12.50
C PRO A 16 -5.85 2.90 -11.09
N ALA A 17 -6.37 1.69 -10.87
CA ALA A 17 -6.92 1.27 -9.59
C ALA A 17 -5.79 1.25 -8.55
N ALA A 18 -5.59 2.38 -7.87
CA ALA A 18 -4.83 2.42 -6.63
C ALA A 18 -5.53 1.48 -5.64
N ALA A 19 -4.76 0.60 -5.00
CA ALA A 19 -5.27 -0.28 -3.96
C ALA A 19 -6.12 0.56 -2.98
N GLN A 20 -7.39 0.17 -2.82
CA GLN A 20 -8.36 1.00 -2.11
C GLN A 20 -7.86 1.31 -0.70
N PRO A 21 -7.98 2.58 -0.25
CA PRO A 21 -7.53 2.95 1.08
C PRO A 21 -8.26 2.10 2.12
N THR A 22 -7.49 1.37 2.91
CA THR A 22 -8.03 0.45 3.93
C THR A 22 -7.91 1.13 5.29
N THR A 23 -8.99 1.14 6.06
CA THR A 23 -8.97 1.73 7.41
C THR A 23 -8.69 0.67 8.47
N TYR A 24 -7.95 1.07 9.49
CA TYR A 24 -7.54 0.26 10.63
C TYR A 24 -7.90 0.97 11.92
N CYS A 25 -7.91 0.22 13.02
CA CYS A 25 -8.06 0.76 14.37
C CYS A 25 -9.34 1.61 14.52
N ASN A 26 -10.49 1.08 14.08
CA ASN A 26 -11.78 1.76 14.08
C ASN A 26 -11.78 3.10 13.31
N GLY A 27 -11.09 3.16 12.16
CA GLY A 27 -11.05 4.34 11.29
C GLY A 27 -10.02 5.40 11.67
N ARG A 28 -9.21 5.16 12.70
CA ARG A 28 -8.21 6.12 13.22
C ARG A 28 -6.93 6.16 12.41
N LEU A 29 -6.67 5.10 11.65
CA LEU A 29 -5.50 4.95 10.80
C LEU A 29 -5.95 4.51 9.42
N THR A 30 -5.44 5.15 8.38
CA THR A 30 -5.70 4.78 6.99
C THR A 30 -4.41 4.26 6.37
N ALA A 31 -4.44 3.08 5.76
CA ALA A 31 -3.42 2.69 4.80
C ALA A 31 -3.79 3.30 3.45
N GLU A 32 -3.07 4.33 3.04
CA GLU A 32 -3.27 5.04 1.77
C GLU A 32 -2.86 4.18 0.57
N GLY A 33 -1.99 3.19 0.80
CA GLY A 33 -1.63 2.22 -0.22
C GLY A 33 -0.53 1.26 0.22
N PHE A 34 -0.40 0.20 -0.56
CA PHE A 34 0.69 -0.76 -0.48
C PHE A 34 1.47 -0.72 -1.78
N GLU A 35 2.77 -0.50 -1.68
CA GLU A 35 3.65 -0.36 -2.83
C GLU A 35 4.58 -1.56 -2.96
N VAL A 36 4.71 -2.05 -4.18
CA VAL A 36 5.70 -3.06 -4.55
C VAL A 36 6.63 -2.45 -5.59
N ARG A 37 7.85 -2.08 -5.18
CA ARG A 37 8.87 -1.55 -6.10
C ARG A 37 9.81 -2.64 -6.56
N GLY A 38 9.84 -2.86 -7.86
CA GLY A 38 10.81 -3.75 -8.49
C GLY A 38 12.13 -3.07 -8.79
N THR A 39 13.24 -3.73 -8.50
CA THR A 39 14.53 -3.40 -9.13
C THR A 39 14.80 -4.37 -10.28
N THR A 40 15.30 -3.83 -11.39
CA THR A 40 15.84 -4.59 -12.52
C THR A 40 17.37 -4.71 -12.37
N GLY A 41 17.99 -5.70 -13.02
CA GLY A 41 19.43 -5.91 -12.99
C GLY A 41 19.84 -7.31 -12.55
N GLN A 42 21.13 -7.48 -12.23
CA GLN A 42 21.75 -8.79 -11.95
C GLN A 42 21.18 -9.49 -10.71
N ASN A 43 20.61 -8.73 -9.77
CA ASN A 43 19.95 -9.23 -8.56
C ASN A 43 18.59 -8.53 -8.37
N PRO A 44 17.56 -8.93 -9.13
CA PRO A 44 16.27 -8.25 -9.10
C PRO A 44 15.55 -8.50 -7.77
N ARG A 45 15.06 -7.42 -7.14
CA ARG A 45 14.37 -7.45 -5.85
C ARG A 45 13.01 -6.78 -5.95
N SER A 46 12.10 -7.19 -5.08
CA SER A 46 10.83 -6.50 -4.85
C SER A 46 10.86 -5.92 -3.44
N HIS A 47 10.79 -4.60 -3.33
CA HIS A 47 10.69 -3.88 -2.06
C HIS A 47 9.23 -3.63 -1.74
N PHE A 48 8.87 -3.80 -0.48
CA PHE A 48 7.50 -3.68 -0.01
C PHE A 48 7.37 -2.50 0.94
N VAL A 49 6.39 -1.63 0.70
CA VAL A 49 6.13 -0.45 1.55
C VAL A 49 4.63 -0.34 1.83
N ALA A 50 4.29 -0.02 3.07
CA ALA A 50 2.93 0.41 3.43
C ALA A 50 2.93 1.90 3.75
N HIS A 51 1.98 2.66 3.18
CA HIS A 51 1.81 4.08 3.46
C HIS A 51 0.65 4.26 4.42
N LEU A 52 0.94 4.69 5.64
CA LEU A 52 -0.04 4.84 6.71
C LEU A 52 -0.25 6.32 7.03
N ARG A 53 -1.47 6.72 7.34
CA ARG A 53 -1.82 8.06 7.79
C ARG A 53 -2.65 8.00 9.06
N ASN A 54 -2.24 8.75 10.08
CA ASN A 54 -3.07 8.95 11.27
C ASN A 54 -4.16 9.98 10.94
N THR A 55 -5.41 9.54 10.90
CA THR A 55 -6.58 10.39 10.64
C THR A 55 -7.23 10.89 11.94
N HIS A 56 -6.73 10.45 13.09
CA HIS A 56 -7.17 10.91 14.40
C HIS A 56 -6.53 12.26 14.76
N SER A 57 -7.23 13.03 15.60
CA SER A 57 -6.73 14.23 16.27
C SER A 57 -5.69 13.99 17.39
N VAL A 58 -5.39 12.74 17.75
CA VAL A 58 -4.40 12.39 18.79
C VAL A 58 -3.29 11.48 18.25
N PRO A 59 -2.08 11.49 18.84
CA PRO A 59 -1.03 10.56 18.47
C PRO A 59 -1.49 9.10 18.62
N LEU A 60 -1.15 8.25 17.65
CA LEU A 60 -1.41 6.80 17.71
C LEU A 60 -0.11 6.04 17.87
N ARG A 61 -0.09 5.01 18.70
CA ARG A 61 1.03 4.07 18.73
C ARG A 61 0.71 2.90 17.80
N VAL A 62 1.38 2.84 16.66
CA VAL A 62 1.12 1.90 15.57
C VAL A 62 2.17 0.81 15.55
N VAL A 63 1.72 -0.44 15.51
CA VAL A 63 2.56 -1.62 15.28
C VAL A 63 2.18 -2.22 13.94
N VAL A 64 3.19 -2.46 13.09
CA VAL A 64 3.02 -3.06 11.77
C VAL A 64 3.80 -4.37 11.72
N LEU A 65 3.12 -5.42 11.29
CA LEU A 65 3.67 -6.77 11.14
C LEU A 65 3.43 -7.23 9.71
N PHE A 66 4.46 -7.78 9.08
CA PHE A 66 4.36 -8.42 7.78
C PHE A 66 4.60 -9.92 7.95
N THR A 67 3.65 -10.74 7.51
CA THR A 67 3.66 -12.19 7.72
C THR A 67 4.26 -12.97 6.55
N GLY A 68 4.81 -12.30 5.54
CA GLY A 68 5.49 -12.94 4.41
C GLY A 68 7.00 -13.10 4.61
N ASP A 69 7.60 -13.88 3.72
CA ASP A 69 9.04 -14.14 3.68
C ASP A 69 9.82 -12.97 3.05
N ALA A 70 9.82 -11.83 3.74
CA ALA A 70 10.65 -10.67 3.40
C ALA A 70 11.91 -10.60 4.27
N LEU A 71 13.03 -10.31 3.62
CA LEU A 71 14.32 -10.01 4.22
C LEU A 71 14.36 -8.55 4.71
N GLY A 72 15.04 -8.32 5.83
CA GLY A 72 15.25 -6.98 6.39
C GLY A 72 13.97 -6.27 6.85
N ARG A 73 12.88 -7.00 7.11
CA ARG A 73 11.62 -6.43 7.58
C ARG A 73 11.73 -5.93 9.03
N PRO A 74 11.09 -4.81 9.40
CA PRO A 74 11.05 -4.35 10.78
C PRO A 74 10.26 -5.32 11.65
N ALA A 75 10.84 -5.71 12.79
CA ALA A 75 10.19 -6.61 13.73
C ALA A 75 9.18 -5.81 14.58
N GLY A 76 7.91 -5.74 14.15
CA GLY A 76 6.74 -5.40 14.98
C GLY A 76 6.88 -4.20 15.94
N THR A 77 7.77 -3.25 15.65
CA THR A 77 8.22 -2.28 16.63
C THR A 77 7.17 -1.18 16.72
N PRO A 78 6.62 -0.87 17.90
CA PRO A 78 5.65 0.21 18.03
C PRO A 78 6.27 1.55 17.66
N ARG A 79 5.59 2.33 16.82
CA ARG A 79 5.98 3.69 16.46
C ARG A 79 4.86 4.66 16.78
N SER A 80 5.20 5.78 17.40
CA SER A 80 4.25 6.88 17.59
C SER A 80 4.07 7.63 16.27
N LEU A 81 2.82 7.82 15.86
CA LEU A 81 2.42 8.55 14.67
C LEU A 81 1.58 9.77 15.08
N PRO A 82 2.11 11.00 14.95
CA PRO A 82 1.38 12.22 15.32
C PRO A 82 0.07 12.41 14.52
N PRO A 83 -0.86 13.25 15.01
CA PRO A 83 -2.10 13.59 14.30
C PRO A 83 -1.81 14.09 12.88
N GLY A 84 -2.54 13.57 11.89
CA GLY A 84 -2.40 13.95 10.47
C GLY A 84 -1.11 13.49 9.79
N ALA A 85 -0.14 12.93 10.53
CA ALA A 85 1.14 12.51 9.98
C ALA A 85 1.02 11.25 9.13
N THR A 86 1.88 11.15 8.12
CA THR A 86 2.05 9.97 7.29
C THR A 86 3.33 9.22 7.67
N TRP A 87 3.31 7.90 7.50
CA TRP A 87 4.44 7.03 7.74
C TRP A 87 4.51 5.95 6.65
N SER A 88 5.59 6.01 5.87
CA SER A 88 5.98 4.95 4.94
C SER A 88 6.78 3.89 5.69
N VAL A 89 6.18 2.72 5.86
CA VAL A 89 6.78 1.59 6.59
C VAL A 89 7.44 0.65 5.59
N PRO A 90 8.77 0.52 5.58
CA PRO A 90 9.41 -0.52 4.80
C PRO A 90 9.03 -1.88 5.41
N LEU A 91 8.41 -2.78 4.64
CA LEU A 91 8.02 -4.12 5.08
C LEU A 91 9.08 -5.17 4.74
N GLY A 92 10.23 -4.73 4.23
CA GLY A 92 11.35 -5.56 3.78
C GLY A 92 11.38 -5.71 2.26
N TYR A 93 12.13 -6.70 1.79
CA TYR A 93 12.24 -7.03 0.38
C TYR A 93 12.31 -8.54 0.15
N GLN A 94 12.02 -8.97 -1.08
CA GLN A 94 12.19 -10.34 -1.53
C GLN A 94 12.99 -10.38 -2.83
N ASN A 95 13.89 -11.36 -2.95
CA ASN A 95 14.56 -11.62 -4.23
C ASN A 95 13.53 -12.17 -5.23
N ARG A 96 13.50 -11.63 -6.45
CA ARG A 96 12.64 -12.18 -7.50
C ARG A 96 13.20 -13.51 -7.97
N ARG A 97 12.33 -14.50 -8.12
CA ARG A 97 12.66 -15.84 -8.61
C ARG A 97 11.94 -16.10 -9.94
N PRO A 98 12.60 -16.70 -10.94
CA PRO A 98 11.93 -17.13 -12.15
C PRO A 98 10.76 -18.07 -11.84
N GLY A 99 9.64 -17.92 -12.54
CA GLY A 99 8.44 -18.75 -12.36
C GLY A 99 7.61 -18.46 -11.11
N VAL A 100 8.05 -17.57 -10.20
CA VAL A 100 7.26 -17.14 -9.03
C VAL A 100 6.56 -15.82 -9.36
N PRO A 101 5.21 -15.77 -9.31
CA PRO A 101 4.48 -14.54 -9.52
C PRO A 101 4.92 -13.44 -8.53
N PRO A 102 5.06 -12.17 -8.97
CA PRO A 102 5.41 -11.09 -8.06
C PRO A 102 4.29 -10.87 -7.03
N MET A 103 4.68 -10.42 -5.85
CA MET A 103 3.75 -9.89 -4.85
C MET A 103 2.94 -8.75 -5.49
N THR A 104 1.62 -8.77 -5.35
CA THR A 104 0.76 -7.65 -5.74
C THR A 104 0.49 -6.75 -4.52
N PRO A 105 0.12 -5.47 -4.72
CA PRO A 105 -0.35 -4.60 -3.65
C PRO A 105 -1.43 -5.24 -2.76
N ASP A 106 -2.42 -5.92 -3.36
CA ASP A 106 -3.50 -6.55 -2.59
C ASP A 106 -3.02 -7.73 -1.75
N ARG A 107 -2.11 -8.55 -2.28
CA ARG A 107 -1.48 -9.64 -1.49
C ARG A 107 -0.61 -9.09 -0.38
N LEU A 108 0.09 -7.99 -0.64
CA LEU A 108 0.88 -7.29 0.36
C LEU A 108 -0.02 -6.75 1.49
N ALA A 109 -1.15 -6.14 1.14
CA ALA A 109 -2.16 -5.71 2.10
C ALA A 109 -2.69 -6.88 2.94
N ALA A 110 -3.07 -7.98 2.30
CA ALA A 110 -3.58 -9.18 2.97
C ALA A 110 -2.55 -9.86 3.89
N ALA A 111 -1.26 -9.73 3.59
CA ALA A 111 -0.15 -10.24 4.41
C ALA A 111 0.36 -9.24 5.46
N THR A 112 -0.16 -8.01 5.48
CA THR A 112 0.18 -7.01 6.48
C THR A 112 -0.87 -7.02 7.60
N ARG A 113 -0.41 -6.90 8.84
CA ARG A 113 -1.24 -6.77 10.04
C ARG A 113 -0.86 -5.48 10.73
N ILE A 114 -1.85 -4.67 11.06
CA ILE A 114 -1.66 -3.37 11.69
C ILE A 114 -2.53 -3.32 12.94
N SER A 115 -1.93 -2.93 14.04
CA SER A 115 -2.61 -2.71 15.31
C SER A 115 -2.23 -1.35 15.87
N CYS A 116 -3.20 -0.68 16.49
CA CYS A 116 -2.96 0.57 17.22
C CYS A 116 -3.18 0.34 18.71
N GLN A 117 -2.34 1.00 19.51
CA GLN A 117 -2.50 1.15 20.95
C GLN A 117 -2.94 2.58 21.27
#